data_AF-X1KKQ4-F1
#
_entry.id   AF-X1KKQ4-F1
#
_cell.length_a   1.000
_cell.length_b   1.000
_cell.length_c   1.000
_cell.angle_alpha   90.00
_cell.angle_beta   90.00
_cell.angle_gamma   90.00
#
_symmetry.space_group_name_H-M   'P 1'
#
loop_
_entity.id
_entity.type
_entity.pdbx_description
1 polymer ?
#
loop_
_entity_poly.entity_id
_entity_poly.type
_entity_poly.pdbx_seq_one_letter_code
_entity_poly.pdbx_strand_id
1 'polypeptide(L)'
;MKKILFSLMAILLAVGVVGAGAFALFSDVEKVEVGDISAGTLDLTVNDQNPCTEHITVGDVYPGWWKKYEYTIANIGTLEGKLTVELSSIINKENGRTEPEIEAGDVYGPLDGELGEYLELYVGIG
;
A
#
# COMPACT_ATOMS: atom_id res chain seq x y z
N MET A 1 46.27 -36.98 55.06
CA MET A 1 46.34 -36.28 53.77
C MET A 1 45.26 -36.77 52.78
N LYS A 2 45.20 -38.07 52.40
CA LYS A 2 44.19 -38.59 51.45
C LYS A 2 42.72 -38.25 51.77
N LYS A 3 42.31 -38.30 53.04
CA LYS A 3 40.94 -37.98 53.46
C LYS A 3 40.57 -36.50 53.28
N ILE A 4 41.55 -35.61 53.49
CA ILE A 4 41.37 -34.16 53.32
C ILE A 4 41.24 -33.84 51.84
N LEU A 5 42.04 -34.50 50.99
CA LEU A 5 41.97 -34.36 49.55
C LEU A 5 40.61 -34.82 48.98
N PHE A 6 40.08 -35.95 49.47
CA PHE A 6 38.76 -36.43 49.07
C PHE A 6 37.63 -35.48 49.51
N SER A 7 37.71 -34.93 50.73
CA SER A 7 36.75 -33.94 51.21
C SER A 7 36.77 -32.67 50.34
N LEU A 8 37.96 -32.17 50.01
CA LEU A 8 38.12 -30.99 49.16
C LEU A 8 37.58 -31.23 47.75
N MET A 9 37.82 -32.43 47.20
CA MET A 9 37.32 -32.83 45.88
C MET A 9 35.79 -32.93 45.85
N ALA A 10 35.16 -33.42 46.92
CA ALA A 10 33.70 -33.48 47.04
C ALA A 10 33.07 -32.08 47.10
N ILE A 11 33.68 -31.15 47.82
CA ILE A 11 33.21 -29.76 47.90
C ILE A 11 33.30 -29.07 46.54
N LEU A 12 34.43 -29.22 45.85
CA LEU A 12 34.61 -28.65 44.50
C LEU A 12 33.60 -29.21 43.49
N LEU A 13 33.29 -30.51 43.58
CA LEU A 13 32.24 -31.14 42.78
C LEU A 13 30.86 -30.55 43.06
N ALA A 14 30.49 -30.38 44.33
CA ALA A 14 29.21 -29.80 44.71
C ALA A 14 29.06 -28.36 44.20
N VAL A 15 30.11 -27.54 44.37
CA VAL A 15 30.13 -26.16 43.87
C VAL A 15 30.07 -26.12 42.34
N GLY A 16 30.78 -27.01 41.65
CA GLY A 16 30.76 -27.11 40.19
C GLY A 16 29.38 -27.47 39.64
N VAL A 17 28.67 -28.43 40.25
CA VAL A 17 27.32 -28.83 39.82
C VAL A 17 26.31 -27.71 40.05
N VAL A 18 26.33 -27.08 41.22
CA VAL A 18 25.42 -25.97 41.53
C VAL A 18 25.70 -24.76 40.64
N GLY A 19 26.98 -24.42 40.44
CA GLY A 19 27.41 -23.30 39.59
C GLY A 19 27.07 -23.52 38.12
N ALA A 20 27.29 -24.73 37.59
CA ALA A 20 26.95 -25.06 36.21
C ALA A 20 25.43 -25.09 35.99
N GLY A 21 24.66 -25.60 36.95
CA GLY A 21 23.19 -25.60 36.88
C GLY A 21 22.61 -24.19 36.92
N ALA A 22 23.12 -23.33 37.81
CA ALA A 22 22.71 -21.92 37.88
C ALA A 22 23.13 -21.17 36.60
N PHE A 23 24.37 -21.37 36.13
CA PHE A 23 24.81 -20.76 34.88
C PHE A 23 23.91 -21.19 33.72
N ALA A 24 23.63 -22.48 33.57
CA ALA A 24 22.75 -22.98 32.50
C ALA A 24 21.33 -22.38 32.59
N LEU A 25 20.75 -22.29 33.80
CA LEU A 25 19.41 -21.72 34.01
C LEU A 25 19.35 -20.23 33.63
N PHE A 26 20.42 -19.48 33.85
CA PHE A 26 20.47 -18.02 33.63
C PHE A 26 21.24 -17.59 32.37
N SER A 27 21.88 -18.52 31.67
CA SER A 27 22.61 -18.25 30.44
C SER A 27 21.76 -18.48 29.19
N ASP A 28 20.58 -19.08 29.32
CA ASP A 28 19.67 -19.14 28.20
C ASP A 28 19.24 -17.73 27.83
N VAL A 29 19.49 -17.37 26.58
CA VAL A 29 19.15 -16.08 26.01
C VAL A 29 18.36 -16.40 24.77
N GLU A 30 17.04 -16.29 24.87
CA GLU A 30 16.16 -16.35 23.71
C GLU A 30 16.46 -15.13 22.83
N LYS A 31 17.34 -15.32 21.85
CA LYS A 31 17.50 -14.37 20.76
C LYS A 31 16.28 -14.51 19.86
N VAL A 32 15.32 -13.60 20.03
CA VAL A 32 14.40 -13.28 18.95
C VAL A 32 15.25 -12.56 17.90
N GLU A 33 15.27 -13.05 16.67
CA GLU A 33 15.94 -12.31 15.60
C GLU A 33 15.30 -10.92 15.51
N VAL A 34 16.13 -9.88 15.44
CA VAL A 34 15.66 -8.50 15.29
C VAL A 34 14.83 -8.45 14.00
N GLY A 35 13.50 -8.47 14.11
CA GLY A 35 12.61 -8.46 12.94
C GLY A 35 11.29 -9.24 13.05
N ASP A 36 11.11 -10.13 14.03
CA ASP A 36 9.89 -10.97 14.09
C ASP A 36 8.62 -10.24 14.53
N ILE A 37 8.74 -8.98 14.98
CA ILE A 37 7.59 -8.08 15.10
C ILE A 37 7.57 -7.20 13.84
N SER A 38 7.00 -7.73 12.76
CA SER A 38 6.69 -6.94 11.57
C SER A 38 5.31 -6.29 11.74
N ALA A 39 5.24 -4.99 11.46
CA ALA A 39 3.95 -4.33 11.36
C ALA A 39 3.22 -4.87 10.13
N GLY A 40 1.92 -5.15 10.27
CA GLY A 40 1.09 -5.41 9.11
C GLY A 40 1.02 -4.16 8.22
N THR A 41 0.89 -4.36 6.90
CA THR A 41 0.78 -3.26 5.94
C THR A 41 -0.58 -3.28 5.27
N LEU A 42 -1.12 -2.09 4.97
CA LEU A 42 -2.20 -1.91 4.01
C LEU A 42 -1.56 -1.20 2.81
N ASP A 43 -1.42 -1.90 1.69
CA ASP A 43 -0.67 -1.41 0.54
C ASP A 43 -1.43 -1.69 -0.75
N LEU A 44 -1.91 -0.64 -1.39
CA LEU A 44 -2.81 -0.74 -2.54
C LEU A 44 -2.06 -0.46 -3.84
N THR A 45 -2.22 -1.35 -4.80
CA THR A 45 -1.74 -1.18 -6.17
C THR A 45 -2.89 -0.89 -7.13
N VAL A 46 -2.60 -0.15 -8.20
CA VAL A 46 -3.50 0.00 -9.35
C VAL A 46 -2.77 -0.56 -10.57
N ASN A 47 -3.34 -1.58 -11.21
CA ASN A 47 -2.70 -2.32 -12.32
C ASN A 47 -1.24 -2.70 -12.01
N ASP A 48 -1.00 -3.24 -10.82
CA ASP A 48 0.32 -3.68 -10.32
C ASP A 48 1.36 -2.55 -10.05
N GLN A 49 0.93 -1.29 -9.91
CA GLN A 49 1.80 -0.15 -9.61
C GLN A 49 1.47 0.57 -8.27
N ASN A 50 2.47 1.15 -7.57
CA ASN A 50 2.33 1.73 -6.21
C ASN A 50 3.22 2.98 -5.93
N PRO A 51 2.67 4.10 -5.40
CA PRO A 51 1.28 4.53 -5.54
C PRO A 51 1.11 5.13 -6.94
N CYS A 52 0.13 4.66 -7.69
CA CYS A 52 -0.10 5.11 -9.05
C CYS A 52 -1.50 5.67 -9.20
N THR A 53 -1.58 7.00 -9.17
CA THR A 53 -2.75 7.75 -9.62
C THR A 53 -2.94 7.50 -11.11
N GLU A 54 -4.12 7.04 -11.50
CA GLU A 54 -4.47 6.82 -12.90
C GLU A 54 -5.20 8.04 -13.45
N HIS A 55 -4.79 8.49 -14.64
CA HIS A 55 -5.42 9.62 -15.33
C HIS A 55 -6.16 9.11 -16.57
N ILE A 56 -7.47 9.39 -16.62
CA ILE A 56 -8.27 9.14 -17.81
C ILE A 56 -8.22 10.38 -18.69
N THR A 57 -7.65 10.25 -19.88
CA THR A 57 -7.75 11.27 -20.94
C THR A 57 -8.64 10.74 -22.04
N VAL A 58 -9.61 11.55 -22.44
CA VAL A 58 -10.51 11.31 -23.58
C VAL A 58 -10.36 12.47 -24.56
N GLY A 59 -10.48 12.17 -25.85
CA GLY A 59 -10.40 13.12 -26.95
C GLY A 59 -11.20 12.58 -28.14
N ASP A 60 -11.45 13.44 -29.13
CA ASP A 60 -12.23 13.11 -30.34
C ASP A 60 -13.61 12.50 -30.03
N VAL A 61 -14.25 13.01 -28.97
CA VAL A 61 -15.58 12.58 -28.54
C VAL A 61 -16.63 13.15 -29.49
N TYR A 62 -17.62 12.33 -29.85
CA TYR A 62 -18.75 12.72 -30.70
C TYR A 62 -20.07 12.20 -30.11
N PRO A 63 -21.24 12.71 -30.53
CA PRO A 63 -22.53 12.24 -30.01
C PRO A 63 -22.71 10.72 -30.17
N GLY A 64 -23.02 10.04 -29.06
CA GLY A 64 -23.17 8.58 -29.00
C GLY A 64 -21.85 7.80 -28.79
N TRP A 65 -20.72 8.50 -28.68
CA TRP A 65 -19.45 7.88 -28.30
C TRP A 65 -19.47 7.38 -26.86
N TRP A 66 -18.81 6.25 -26.61
CA TRP A 66 -18.58 5.73 -25.27
C TRP A 66 -17.25 4.98 -25.20
N LYS A 67 -16.67 4.89 -24.01
CA LYS A 67 -15.48 4.09 -23.75
C LYS A 67 -15.48 3.57 -22.32
N LYS A 68 -15.00 2.33 -22.15
CA LYS A 68 -14.81 1.69 -20.85
C LYS A 68 -13.32 1.69 -20.49
N TYR A 69 -13.03 2.03 -19.23
CA TYR A 69 -11.72 1.89 -18.62
C TYR A 69 -11.84 0.90 -17.45
N GLU A 70 -10.91 -0.05 -17.36
CA GLU A 70 -10.89 -1.06 -16.30
C GLU A 70 -9.54 -1.01 -15.58
N TYR A 71 -9.60 -1.02 -14.25
CA TYR A 71 -8.44 -0.96 -13.37
C TYR A 71 -8.55 -2.09 -12.35
N THR A 72 -7.45 -2.82 -12.16
CA THR A 72 -7.35 -3.82 -11.10
C THR A 72 -6.74 -3.18 -9.87
N ILE A 73 -7.48 -3.16 -8.76
CA ILE A 73 -7.00 -2.68 -7.47
C ILE A 73 -6.75 -3.88 -6.58
N ALA A 74 -5.50 -4.02 -6.10
CA ALA A 74 -5.12 -5.12 -5.24
C ALA A 74 -4.47 -4.61 -3.95
N ASN A 75 -4.77 -5.26 -2.82
CA ASN A 75 -4.02 -5.08 -1.59
C ASN A 75 -2.89 -6.11 -1.56
N ILE A 76 -1.65 -5.65 -1.72
CA ILE A 76 -0.44 -6.48 -1.62
C ILE A 76 0.14 -6.51 -0.19
N GLY A 77 -0.52 -5.83 0.75
CA GLY A 77 -0.19 -5.86 2.16
C GLY A 77 -0.78 -7.07 2.90
N THR A 78 -0.68 -7.03 4.23
CA THR A 78 -1.09 -8.12 5.12
C THR A 78 -2.32 -7.80 5.97
N LEU A 79 -2.76 -6.54 5.99
CA LEU A 79 -3.95 -6.11 6.74
C LEU A 79 -5.16 -6.00 5.81
N GLU A 80 -6.32 -6.46 6.29
CA GLU A 80 -7.60 -6.18 5.63
C GLU A 80 -7.96 -4.68 5.72
N GLY A 81 -8.69 -4.18 4.73
CA GLY A 81 -9.09 -2.78 4.65
C GLY A 81 -10.43 -2.58 3.95
N LYS A 82 -10.87 -1.33 3.85
CA LYS A 82 -12.05 -0.94 3.07
C LYS A 82 -11.61 -0.06 1.92
N LEU A 83 -11.93 -0.49 0.69
CA LEU A 83 -11.65 0.28 -0.51
C LEU A 83 -12.64 1.45 -0.62
N THR A 84 -12.10 2.66 -0.79
CA THR A 84 -12.85 3.86 -1.16
C THR A 84 -12.23 4.43 -2.43
N VAL A 85 -13.06 4.74 -3.42
CA VAL A 85 -12.64 5.35 -4.69
C VAL A 85 -13.28 6.72 -4.79
N GLU A 86 -12.48 7.75 -5.09
CA GLU A 86 -12.94 9.12 -5.30
C GLU A 86 -12.54 9.58 -6.70
N LEU A 87 -13.44 10.32 -7.34
CA LEU A 87 -13.17 11.01 -8.61
C LEU A 87 -12.80 12.45 -8.30
N SER A 88 -11.66 12.90 -8.81
CA SER A 88 -11.24 14.29 -8.73
C SER A 88 -11.88 15.13 -9.85
N SER A 89 -11.60 16.44 -9.84
CA SER A 89 -12.16 17.40 -10.80
C SER A 89 -11.94 16.98 -12.24
N ILE A 90 -13.02 17.04 -13.03
CA ILE A 90 -12.95 16.94 -14.49
C ILE A 90 -12.28 18.22 -15.01
N ILE A 91 -11.22 18.05 -15.81
CA ILE A 91 -10.54 19.15 -16.48
C ILE A 91 -10.98 19.16 -17.93
N ASN A 92 -11.76 20.16 -18.31
CA ASN A 92 -12.05 20.41 -19.72
C ASN A 92 -10.86 21.10 -20.38
N LYS A 93 -10.67 20.78 -21.66
CA LYS A 93 -9.68 21.42 -22.51
C LYS A 93 -10.35 21.79 -23.82
N GLU A 94 -10.27 23.07 -24.17
CA GLU A 94 -10.69 23.59 -25.46
C GLU A 94 -9.60 23.34 -26.51
N ASN A 95 -9.98 22.94 -27.72
CA ASN A 95 -9.05 22.79 -28.87
C ASN A 95 -9.22 23.92 -29.91
N GLY A 96 -10.02 24.93 -29.60
CA GLY A 96 -10.32 26.07 -30.44
C GLY A 96 -11.64 25.86 -31.17
N ARG A 97 -12.37 26.97 -31.38
CA ARG A 97 -13.68 26.92 -32.04
C ARG A 97 -13.56 26.75 -33.54
N THR A 98 -14.32 25.81 -34.08
CA THR A 98 -14.60 25.65 -35.50
C THR A 98 -15.71 26.59 -35.95
N GLU A 99 -15.83 26.83 -37.26
CA GLU A 99 -16.87 27.70 -37.80
C GLU A 99 -18.32 27.28 -37.41
N PRO A 100 -18.67 25.98 -37.38
CA PRO A 100 -19.98 25.54 -36.89
C PRO A 100 -20.28 25.92 -35.44
N GLU A 101 -19.27 25.92 -34.56
CA GLU A 101 -19.43 26.29 -33.14
C GLU A 101 -19.68 27.79 -32.98
N ILE A 102 -19.00 28.60 -33.81
CA ILE A 102 -19.20 30.05 -33.86
C ILE A 102 -20.62 30.37 -34.38
N GLU A 103 -21.08 29.69 -35.43
CA GLU A 103 -22.44 29.88 -35.96
C GLU A 103 -23.52 29.45 -34.96
N ALA A 104 -23.26 28.41 -34.17
CA ALA A 104 -24.14 27.95 -33.09
C ALA A 104 -24.18 28.91 -31.87
N GLY A 105 -23.34 29.95 -31.87
CA GLY A 105 -23.34 30.99 -30.84
C GLY A 105 -22.44 30.71 -29.64
N ASP A 106 -21.45 29.82 -29.78
CA ASP A 106 -20.50 29.51 -28.72
C ASP A 106 -19.63 30.74 -28.35
N VAL A 107 -19.52 31.01 -27.04
CA VAL A 107 -18.86 32.20 -26.49
C VAL A 107 -17.68 31.78 -25.60
N TYR A 108 -16.53 32.44 -25.79
CA TYR A 108 -15.33 32.15 -25.02
C TYR A 108 -15.55 32.43 -23.52
N GLY A 109 -15.42 31.39 -22.68
CA GLY A 109 -15.52 31.46 -21.23
C GLY A 109 -14.21 31.11 -20.52
N PRO A 110 -14.04 31.48 -19.22
CA PRO A 110 -12.88 31.12 -18.41
C PRO A 110 -12.80 29.63 -18.06
N LEU A 111 -13.82 28.85 -18.40
CA LEU A 111 -13.81 27.40 -18.38
C LEU A 111 -13.52 26.94 -19.81
N ASP A 112 -12.26 26.66 -20.12
CA ASP A 112 -11.84 26.19 -21.45
C ASP A 112 -12.52 24.83 -21.75
N GLY A 113 -13.55 24.83 -22.60
CA GLY A 113 -14.24 23.65 -23.11
C GLY A 113 -15.44 23.21 -22.26
N GLU A 114 -16.57 22.95 -22.93
CA GLU A 114 -17.85 22.57 -22.28
C GLU A 114 -18.17 21.07 -22.38
N LEU A 115 -17.31 20.29 -23.05
CA LEU A 115 -17.57 18.86 -23.32
C LEU A 115 -17.84 18.06 -22.04
N GLY A 116 -17.15 18.36 -20.95
CA GLY A 116 -17.32 17.67 -19.67
C GLY A 116 -18.71 17.82 -19.05
N GLU A 117 -19.49 18.85 -19.41
CA GLU A 117 -20.88 18.99 -18.95
C GLU A 117 -21.80 17.93 -19.60
N TYR A 118 -21.45 17.48 -20.81
CA TYR A 118 -22.25 16.53 -21.58
C TYR A 118 -21.76 15.08 -21.46
N LEU A 119 -20.69 14.83 -20.70
CA LEU A 119 -20.15 13.50 -20.46
C LEU A 119 -20.79 12.85 -19.25
N GLU A 120 -21.39 11.68 -19.45
CA GLU A 120 -21.84 10.83 -18.36
C GLU A 120 -20.73 9.87 -17.93
N LEU A 121 -20.43 9.85 -16.63
CA LEU A 121 -19.45 8.95 -16.04
C LEU A 121 -20.14 7.91 -15.15
N TYR A 122 -19.88 6.64 -15.44
CA TYR A 122 -20.34 5.52 -14.65
C TYR A 122 -19.14 4.85 -13.99
N VAL A 123 -19.13 4.79 -12.65
CA VAL A 123 -18.13 4.07 -11.88
C VAL A 123 -18.79 2.88 -11.19
N GLY A 124 -18.22 1.70 -11.40
CA GLY A 124 -18.61 0.47 -10.74
C GLY A 124 -17.40 -0.22 -10.15
N ILE A 125 -17.57 -0.79 -8.97
CA ILE A 125 -16.63 -1.73 -8.36
C ILE A 125 -17.27 -3.11 -8.49
N GLY A 126 -16.58 -4.03 -9.14
CA GLY A 126 -17.05 -5.38 -9.49
C GLY A 126 -16.17 -6.47 -8.92
#